data_AF-A0A2V9ZJZ5-F1
#
_entry.id   AF-A0A2V9ZJZ5-F1
#
_cell.length_a   1.000
_cell.length_b   1.000
_cell.length_c   1.000
_cell.angle_alpha   90.00
_cell.angle_beta   90.00
_cell.angle_gamma   90.00
#
_symmetry.space_group_name_H-M   'P 1'
#
loop_
_entity.id
_entity.type
_entity.pdbx_description
1 polymer ?
#
loop_
_entity_poly.entity_id
_entity_poly.type
_entity_poly.pdbx_seq_one_letter_code
_entity_poly.pdbx_strand_id
1 'polypeptide(L)'
;MTIPYVQLIRSQHPTPDQVKDALLAAFSTTGESLDGSDLFRLPQSVIVFDKFEVKKVHLDGRHGWTDVSISEPSTLAGGHANLKKHSERQRLSLTWRDRDSWEITLPPDAIYLPRDIAVRILAHQLATLTDTEPKSAESKKVVLARLLKLLLEQPAAR
;
A
#
# COMPACT_ATOMS: atom_id res chain seq x y z
N MET A 1 -0.44 -15.60 5.60
CA MET A 1 0.76 -14.90 5.08
C MET A 1 1.11 -13.77 6.03
N THR A 2 2.37 -13.66 6.46
CA THR A 2 2.84 -12.54 7.28
C THR A 2 3.41 -11.49 6.34
N ILE A 3 2.73 -10.36 6.22
CA ILE A 3 3.21 -9.24 5.39
C ILE A 3 4.37 -8.59 6.17
N PRO A 4 5.57 -8.46 5.58
CA PRO A 4 6.71 -7.88 6.29
C PRO A 4 6.46 -6.39 6.53
N TYR A 5 6.23 -6.02 7.79
CA TYR A 5 6.10 -4.64 8.25
C TYR A 5 7.44 -3.91 8.38
N VAL A 6 8.53 -4.61 8.04
CA VAL A 6 9.89 -4.10 8.13
C VAL A 6 10.53 -4.15 6.75
N GLN A 7 11.00 -2.99 6.27
CA GLN A 7 11.69 -2.88 4.98
C GLN A 7 13.15 -2.55 5.16
N LEU A 8 14.02 -3.34 4.53
CA LEU A 8 15.46 -3.20 4.65
C LEU A 8 16.02 -2.33 3.52
N ILE A 9 16.69 -1.23 3.88
CA ILE A 9 17.44 -0.38 2.96
C ILE A 9 18.93 -0.65 3.16
N ARG A 10 19.62 -1.11 2.11
CA ARG A 10 21.07 -1.35 2.12
C ARG A 10 21.84 -0.09 1.73
N SER A 11 21.97 0.85 2.67
CA SER A 11 22.78 2.06 2.54
C SER A 11 23.15 2.58 3.93
N GLN A 12 24.39 3.03 4.15
CA GLN A 12 24.77 3.69 5.40
C GLN A 12 24.03 5.02 5.59
N HIS A 13 23.83 5.76 4.50
CA HIS A 13 23.15 7.07 4.49
C HIS A 13 22.04 7.04 3.43
N PRO A 14 20.89 6.43 3.71
CA PRO A 14 19.78 6.34 2.77
C PRO A 14 19.30 7.73 2.36
N THR A 15 19.30 7.97 1.05
CA THR A 15 18.70 9.19 0.46
C THR A 15 17.19 9.05 0.37
N PRO A 16 16.43 10.16 0.31
CA PRO A 16 14.98 10.12 0.09
C PRO A 16 14.55 9.23 -1.08
N ASP A 17 15.27 9.29 -2.21
CA ASP A 17 14.98 8.46 -3.38
C ASP A 17 15.23 6.97 -3.13
N GLN A 18 16.32 6.60 -2.43
CA GLN A 18 16.56 5.20 -2.06
C GLN A 18 15.49 4.66 -1.12
N VAL A 19 15.03 5.47 -0.14
CA VAL A 19 13.93 5.09 0.75
C VAL A 19 12.64 4.90 -0.06
N LYS A 20 12.36 5.81 -0.99
CA LYS A 20 11.19 5.76 -1.86
C LYS A 20 11.18 4.49 -2.70
N ASP A 21 12.29 4.20 -3.38
CA ASP A 21 12.40 3.06 -4.29
C ASP A 21 12.30 1.73 -3.52
N ALA A 22 12.93 1.63 -2.34
CA ALA A 22 12.82 0.47 -1.48
C ALA A 22 11.38 0.22 -1.01
N LEU A 23 10.67 1.28 -0.61
CA LEU A 23 9.27 1.18 -0.20
C LEU A 23 8.35 0.82 -1.37
N LEU A 24 8.52 1.45 -2.53
CA LEU A 24 7.72 1.14 -3.73
C LEU A 24 7.93 -0.31 -4.20
N ALA A 25 9.16 -0.81 -4.18
CA ALA A 25 9.46 -2.20 -4.48
C ALA A 25 8.75 -3.14 -3.50
N ALA A 26 8.81 -2.84 -2.20
CA ALA A 26 8.16 -3.63 -1.16
C ALA A 26 6.63 -3.66 -1.29
N PHE A 27 6.01 -2.51 -1.57
CA PHE A 27 4.57 -2.42 -1.80
C PHE A 27 4.16 -3.21 -3.04
N SER A 28 5.00 -3.19 -4.08
CA SER A 28 4.76 -3.95 -5.31
C SER A 28 4.83 -5.46 -5.06
N THR A 29 5.87 -5.95 -4.40
CA THR A 29 5.99 -7.37 -4.01
C THR A 29 4.86 -7.83 -3.10
N THR A 30 4.43 -6.98 -2.17
CA THR A 30 3.28 -7.26 -1.29
C THR A 30 2.00 -7.38 -2.11
N GLY A 31 1.77 -6.46 -3.05
CA GLY A 31 0.61 -6.49 -3.94
C GLY A 31 0.59 -7.72 -4.84
N GLU A 32 1.72 -8.10 -5.44
CA GLU A 32 1.83 -9.35 -6.21
C GLU A 32 1.52 -10.58 -5.37
N SER A 33 1.94 -10.61 -4.10
CA SER A 33 1.61 -11.70 -3.17
C SER A 33 0.13 -11.74 -2.77
N LEU A 34 -0.58 -10.61 -2.90
CA LEU A 34 -2.01 -10.49 -2.64
C LEU A 34 -2.86 -10.82 -3.87
N ASP A 35 -2.25 -11.01 -5.04
CA ASP A 35 -2.95 -11.45 -6.23
C ASP A 35 -3.55 -12.85 -5.99
N GLY A 36 -4.88 -12.97 -6.18
CA GLY A 36 -5.65 -14.17 -5.83
C GLY A 36 -6.06 -14.32 -4.36
N SER A 37 -5.62 -13.45 -3.44
CA SER A 37 -6.10 -13.43 -2.04
C SER A 37 -7.43 -12.67 -1.93
N ASP A 38 -8.34 -13.05 -1.03
CA ASP A 38 -9.60 -12.31 -0.78
C ASP A 38 -9.31 -11.07 0.09
N LEU A 39 -9.24 -9.89 -0.54
CA LEU A 39 -8.96 -8.60 0.10
C LEU A 39 -9.97 -8.25 1.20
N PHE A 40 -11.19 -8.80 1.15
CA PHE A 40 -12.22 -8.57 2.17
C PHE A 40 -12.01 -9.38 3.45
N ARG A 41 -11.13 -10.40 3.41
CA ARG A 41 -10.84 -11.27 4.55
C ARG A 41 -9.52 -10.91 5.23
N LEU A 42 -8.83 -9.88 4.75
CA LEU A 42 -7.60 -9.40 5.36
C LEU A 42 -7.92 -8.72 6.70
N PRO A 43 -7.17 -9.02 7.77
CA PRO A 43 -7.33 -8.34 9.05
C PRO A 43 -6.82 -6.88 9.00
N GLN A 44 -5.93 -6.55 8.05
CA GLN A 44 -5.41 -5.20 7.84
C GLN A 44 -6.25 -4.39 6.84
N SER A 45 -6.22 -3.08 6.97
CA SER A 45 -6.83 -2.17 6.00
C SER A 45 -5.95 -2.03 4.76
N VAL A 46 -6.51 -2.13 3.57
CA VAL A 46 -5.77 -1.92 2.31
C VAL A 46 -5.85 -0.44 1.94
N ILE A 47 -4.71 0.24 1.89
CA ILE A 47 -4.56 1.64 1.50
C ILE A 47 -4.00 1.68 0.08
N VAL A 48 -4.83 2.09 -0.87
CA VAL A 48 -4.44 2.31 -2.27
C VAL A 48 -4.02 3.76 -2.44
N PHE A 49 -2.87 4.01 -3.03
CA PHE A 49 -2.35 5.37 -3.25
C PHE A 49 -2.00 5.64 -4.71
N ASP A 50 -2.11 6.90 -5.13
CA ASP A 50 -1.71 7.34 -6.49
C ASP A 50 -0.24 7.76 -6.53
N LYS A 51 0.16 8.68 -5.64
CA LYS A 51 1.55 9.14 -5.52
C LYS A 51 2.10 8.86 -4.13
N PHE A 52 3.34 8.38 -4.10
CA PHE A 52 4.13 8.18 -2.89
C PHE A 52 5.42 8.99 -2.97
N GLU A 53 5.65 9.85 -1.99
CA GLU A 53 6.82 10.72 -1.96
C GLU A 53 7.52 10.62 -0.61
N VAL A 54 8.85 10.52 -0.63
CA VAL A 54 9.68 10.70 0.56
C VAL A 54 10.18 12.13 0.59
N LYS A 55 9.74 12.90 1.58
CA LYS A 55 10.04 14.34 1.69
C LYS A 55 11.39 14.59 2.32
N LYS A 56 11.72 13.83 3.36
CA LYS A 56 12.93 14.03 4.14
C LYS A 56 13.31 12.74 4.84
N VAL A 57 14.60 12.46 4.87
CA VAL A 57 15.20 11.43 5.70
C VAL A 57 16.09 12.13 6.73
N HIS A 58 15.91 11.77 8.00
CA HIS A 58 16.72 12.27 9.11
C HIS A 58 17.31 11.08 9.85
N LEU A 59 18.63 11.08 10.01
CA LEU A 59 19.37 10.01 10.66
C LEU A 59 20.14 10.61 11.84
N ASP A 60 20.00 10.01 13.01
CA ASP A 60 20.67 10.37 14.25
C ASP A 60 21.22 9.11 14.94
N GLY A 61 22.51 8.86 14.72
CA GLY A 61 23.20 7.68 15.22
C GLY A 61 22.57 6.38 14.69
N ARG A 62 21.94 5.60 15.58
CA ARG A 62 21.30 4.32 15.26
C ARG A 62 19.79 4.41 15.02
N HIS A 63 19.23 5.61 15.09
CA HIS A 63 17.82 5.85 14.88
C HIS A 63 17.64 6.93 13.82
N GLY A 64 16.46 6.96 13.22
CA GLY A 64 16.12 7.98 12.25
C GLY A 64 14.63 7.99 12.00
N TRP A 65 14.22 8.88 11.12
CA TRP A 65 12.87 8.91 10.64
C TRP A 65 12.83 9.45 9.22
N THR A 66 11.78 9.09 8.51
CA THR A 66 11.49 9.61 7.19
C THR A 66 10.08 10.16 7.15
N ASP A 67 9.93 11.39 6.65
CA ASP A 67 8.61 11.97 6.39
C ASP A 67 8.17 11.54 4.99
N VAL A 68 7.04 10.84 4.91
CA VAL A 68 6.44 10.36 3.68
C VAL A 68 5.12 11.07 3.43
N SER A 69 4.79 11.29 2.16
CA SER A 69 3.54 11.89 1.71
C SER A 69 2.85 10.90 0.79
N ILE A 70 1.63 10.53 1.16
CA ILE A 70 0.78 9.61 0.40
C ILE A 70 -0.36 10.45 -0.16
N SER A 71 -0.53 10.44 -1.48
CA SER A 71 -1.57 11.24 -2.14
C SER A 71 -2.80 10.41 -2.43
N GLU A 72 -3.95 10.99 -2.08
CA GLU A 72 -5.29 10.45 -2.35
C GLU A 72 -5.51 8.99 -1.93
N PRO A 73 -5.26 8.63 -0.66
CA PRO A 73 -5.43 7.27 -0.21
C PRO A 73 -6.90 6.84 -0.29
N SER A 74 -7.18 5.81 -1.08
CA SER A 74 -8.42 5.05 -1.00
C SER A 74 -8.23 3.91 -0.02
N THR A 75 -9.05 3.83 1.02
CA THR A 75 -8.97 2.74 2.02
C THR A 75 -10.05 1.71 1.76
N LEU A 76 -9.66 0.44 1.71
CA LEU A 76 -10.56 -0.71 1.72
C LEU A 76 -10.37 -1.45 3.04
N ALA A 77 -11.39 -1.41 3.90
CA ALA A 77 -11.39 -2.10 5.19
C ALA A 77 -12.72 -2.81 5.41
N GLY A 78 -12.68 -4.12 5.73
CA GLY A 78 -13.86 -4.88 6.18
C GLY A 78 -15.08 -4.83 5.26
N GLY A 79 -14.91 -4.79 3.93
CA GLY A 79 -16.06 -4.67 3.00
C GLY A 79 -16.44 -3.26 2.61
N HIS A 80 -15.80 -2.24 3.19
CA HIS A 80 -16.12 -0.84 2.94
C HIS A 80 -14.96 -0.14 2.25
N ALA A 81 -15.29 0.51 1.14
CA ALA A 81 -14.44 1.45 0.44
C ALA A 81 -14.67 2.85 1.01
N ASN A 82 -13.64 3.48 1.56
CA ASN A 82 -13.66 4.88 1.93
C ASN A 82 -12.62 5.66 1.12
N LEU A 83 -13.06 6.78 0.53
CA LEU A 83 -12.21 7.65 -0.25
C LEU A 83 -11.75 8.80 0.64
N LYS A 84 -10.45 8.86 0.93
CA LYS A 84 -9.86 10.07 1.50
C LYS A 84 -9.22 10.88 0.36
N LYS A 85 -9.84 12.01 0.02
CA LYS A 85 -9.32 12.95 -0.98
C LYS A 85 -8.19 13.86 -0.46
N HIS A 86 -7.57 13.55 0.67
CA HIS A 86 -6.50 14.37 1.24
C HIS A 86 -5.17 13.64 1.19
N SER A 87 -4.08 14.35 0.89
CA SER A 87 -2.75 13.80 1.08
C SER A 87 -2.50 13.59 2.58
N GLU A 88 -2.03 12.40 2.93
CA GLU A 88 -1.66 12.05 4.29
C GLU A 88 -0.14 12.11 4.42
N ARG A 89 0.35 12.87 5.40
CA ARG A 89 1.76 12.88 5.76
C ARG A 89 1.97 11.98 6.96
N GLN A 90 2.91 11.06 6.83
CA GLN A 90 3.26 10.12 7.90
C GLN A 90 4.76 10.19 8.15
N ARG A 91 5.14 9.98 9.42
CA ARG A 91 6.53 9.82 9.81
C ARG A 91 6.79 8.35 10.09
N LEU A 92 7.68 7.74 9.32
CA LEU A 92 8.09 6.36 9.51
C LEU A 92 9.43 6.31 10.24
N SER A 93 9.54 5.41 11.21
CA SER A 93 10.76 5.21 11.98
C SER A 93 11.78 4.40 11.18
N LEU A 94 13.03 4.82 11.27
CA LEU A 94 14.20 4.12 10.74
C LEU A 94 15.05 3.62 11.91
N THR A 95 15.42 2.34 11.88
CA THR A 95 16.30 1.73 12.88
C THR A 95 17.53 1.16 12.20
N TRP A 96 18.71 1.49 12.71
CA TRP A 96 19.97 0.92 12.22
C TRP A 96 20.01 -0.57 12.57
N ARG A 97 20.15 -1.43 11.55
CA ARG A 97 20.15 -2.88 11.72
C ARG A 97 21.56 -3.44 11.78
N ASP A 98 22.37 -3.13 10.77
CA ASP A 98 23.76 -3.57 10.66
C ASP A 98 24.62 -2.52 9.95
N ARG A 99 25.90 -2.82 9.73
CA ARG A 99 26.95 -1.87 9.31
C ARG A 99 26.55 -1.00 8.10
N ASP A 100 25.65 -1.46 7.25
CA ASP A 100 25.27 -0.76 6.03
C ASP A 100 23.76 -0.81 5.76
N SER A 101 22.93 -1.01 6.79
CA SER A 101 21.48 -1.10 6.57
C SER A 101 20.60 -0.51 7.64
N TRP A 102 19.48 0.03 7.15
CA TRP A 102 18.39 0.58 7.93
C TRP A 102 17.11 -0.23 7.72
N GLU A 103 16.36 -0.41 8.79
CA GLU A 103 15.02 -0.99 8.79
C GLU A 103 13.97 0.12 8.92
N ILE A 104 13.00 0.14 8.01
CA ILE A 104 11.80 0.99 8.10
C ILE A 104 10.68 0.18 8.74
N THR A 105 10.04 0.73 9.77
CA THR A 105 8.83 0.14 10.34
C THR A 105 7.58 0.79 9.75
N LEU A 106 6.75 0.00 9.07
CA LEU A 106 5.44 0.39 8.56
C LEU A 106 4.34 0.16 9.61
N PRO A 107 3.23 0.92 9.57
CA PRO A 107 2.06 0.66 10.40
C PRO A 107 1.54 -0.78 10.22
N PRO A 108 1.35 -1.56 11.30
CA PRO A 108 1.02 -2.98 11.20
C PRO A 108 -0.44 -3.26 10.80
N ASP A 109 -1.29 -2.25 10.90
CA ASP A 109 -2.72 -2.29 10.63
C ASP A 109 -3.09 -1.90 9.19
N ALA A 110 -2.09 -1.59 8.37
CA ALA A 110 -2.27 -1.12 6.99
C ALA A 110 -1.39 -1.86 5.97
N ILE A 111 -1.97 -2.14 4.81
CA ILE A 111 -1.28 -2.65 3.62
C ILE A 111 -1.31 -1.55 2.57
N TYR A 112 -0.14 -1.10 2.13
CA TYR A 112 -0.05 -0.05 1.10
C TYR A 112 0.09 -0.67 -0.28
N LEU A 113 -0.73 -0.23 -1.23
CA LEU A 113 -0.71 -0.69 -2.62
C LEU A 113 -0.69 0.48 -3.60
N PRO A 114 0.23 0.47 -4.59
CA PRO A 114 0.14 1.35 -5.74
C PRO A 114 -1.18 1.16 -6.49
N ARG A 115 -1.75 2.25 -7.00
CA ARG A 115 -3.04 2.25 -7.71
C ARG A 115 -3.10 1.26 -8.87
N ASP A 116 -2.06 1.18 -9.68
CA ASP A 116 -1.99 0.27 -10.83
C ASP A 116 -2.07 -1.20 -10.40
N ILE A 117 -1.35 -1.57 -9.35
CA ILE A 117 -1.37 -2.92 -8.78
C ILE A 117 -2.73 -3.22 -8.14
N ALA A 118 -3.29 -2.25 -7.39
CA ALA A 118 -4.61 -2.40 -6.80
C ALA A 118 -5.69 -2.62 -7.87
N VAL A 119 -5.71 -1.82 -8.94
CA VAL A 119 -6.66 -1.97 -10.06
C VAL A 119 -6.55 -3.36 -10.67
N ARG A 120 -5.33 -3.88 -10.86
CA ARG A 120 -5.11 -5.22 -11.40
C ARG A 120 -5.69 -6.31 -10.50
N ILE A 121 -5.40 -6.27 -9.20
CA ILE A 121 -5.91 -7.25 -8.22
C ILE A 121 -7.44 -7.20 -8.15
N LEU A 122 -8.02 -5.98 -8.10
CA LEU A 122 -9.46 -5.79 -8.01
C LEU A 122 -10.19 -6.25 -9.27
N ALA A 123 -9.63 -5.96 -10.45
CA ALA A 123 -10.15 -6.44 -11.73
C ALA A 123 -10.11 -7.97 -11.79
N HIS A 124 -9.00 -8.58 -11.37
CA HIS A 124 -8.85 -10.03 -11.31
C HIS A 124 -9.88 -10.67 -10.37
N GLN A 125 -10.04 -10.15 -9.15
CA GLN A 125 -11.06 -10.62 -8.21
C GLN A 125 -12.49 -10.48 -8.75
N LEU A 126 -12.79 -9.35 -9.39
CA LEU A 126 -14.11 -9.13 -9.98
C LEU A 126 -14.37 -10.15 -11.09
N ALA A 127 -13.40 -10.41 -11.97
CA ALA A 127 -13.49 -11.40 -13.03
C ALA A 127 -13.72 -12.82 -12.45
N THR A 128 -12.94 -13.22 -11.45
CA THR A 128 -13.09 -14.52 -10.78
C THR A 128 -14.47 -14.66 -10.13
N LEU A 129 -14.96 -13.61 -9.46
CA LEU A 129 -16.30 -13.63 -8.87
C LEU A 129 -17.40 -13.65 -9.92
N THR A 130 -17.22 -13.03 -11.10
CA THR A 130 -18.23 -13.11 -12.17
C THR A 130 -18.29 -14.49 -12.83
N ASP A 131 -17.17 -15.21 -12.86
CA ASP A 131 -17.06 -16.54 -13.46
C ASP A 131 -17.56 -17.66 -12.51
N THR A 132 -17.44 -17.46 -11.20
CA THR A 132 -18.10 -18.31 -10.20
C THR A 132 -19.50 -17.77 -9.88
N GLU A 133 -20.52 -18.62 -10.00
CA GLU A 133 -21.93 -18.22 -10.01
C GLU A 133 -22.68 -18.23 -8.64
N PRO A 134 -22.11 -17.96 -7.43
CA PRO A 134 -22.94 -17.92 -6.23
C PRO A 134 -23.55 -16.53 -6.01
N LYS A 135 -24.88 -16.49 -5.82
CA LYS A 135 -25.66 -15.30 -5.40
C LYS A 135 -25.14 -14.65 -4.10
N SER A 136 -24.36 -15.36 -3.28
CA SER A 136 -23.74 -14.81 -2.07
C SER A 136 -22.58 -13.84 -2.34
N ALA A 137 -22.07 -13.80 -3.57
CA ALA A 137 -20.99 -12.90 -3.98
C ALA A 137 -21.49 -11.57 -4.58
N GLU A 138 -22.80 -11.39 -4.78
CA GLU A 138 -23.40 -10.20 -5.41
C GLU A 138 -22.93 -8.90 -4.74
N SER A 139 -22.98 -8.85 -3.40
CA SER A 139 -22.54 -7.68 -2.62
C SER A 139 -21.05 -7.40 -2.78
N LYS A 140 -20.21 -8.45 -2.86
CA LYS A 140 -18.76 -8.30 -3.09
C LYS A 140 -18.48 -7.77 -4.50
N LYS A 141 -19.19 -8.26 -5.52
CA LYS A 141 -19.09 -7.77 -6.90
C LYS A 141 -19.42 -6.28 -6.98
N VAL A 142 -20.51 -5.85 -6.35
CA VAL A 142 -20.92 -4.44 -6.33
C VAL A 142 -19.85 -3.55 -5.67
N VAL A 143 -19.31 -3.98 -4.52
CA VAL A 143 -18.25 -3.22 -3.83
C VAL A 143 -16.99 -3.13 -4.67
N LEU A 144 -16.53 -4.25 -5.24
CA LEU A 144 -15.33 -4.27 -6.11
C LEU A 144 -15.53 -3.40 -7.36
N ALA A 145 -16.67 -3.52 -8.04
CA ALA A 145 -16.97 -2.71 -9.23
C ALA A 145 -17.02 -1.22 -8.89
N ARG A 146 -17.59 -0.86 -7.74
CA ARG A 146 -17.66 0.54 -7.27
C ARG A 146 -16.26 1.07 -6.94
N LEU A 147 -15.43 0.30 -6.23
CA LEU A 147 -14.07 0.68 -5.90
C LEU A 147 -13.19 0.80 -7.16
N LEU A 148 -13.32 -0.14 -8.11
CA LEU A 148 -12.62 -0.10 -9.39
C LEU A 148 -13.02 1.14 -10.19
N LYS A 149 -14.31 1.46 -10.26
CA LYS A 149 -14.81 2.69 -10.88
C LYS A 149 -14.20 3.93 -10.22
N LEU A 150 -14.19 4.00 -8.88
CA LEU A 150 -13.62 5.12 -8.14
C LEU A 150 -12.12 5.30 -8.40
N LEU A 151 -11.36 4.21 -8.40
CA LEU A 151 -9.94 4.25 -8.73
C LEU A 151 -9.75 4.74 -10.15
N LEU A 152 -10.48 4.21 -11.14
CA LEU A 152 -10.37 4.58 -12.56
C LEU A 152 -10.81 6.02 -12.87
N GLU A 153 -11.84 6.54 -12.18
CA GLU A 153 -12.35 7.90 -12.37
C GLU A 153 -11.55 8.98 -11.63
N GLN A 154 -10.69 8.61 -10.67
CA GLN A 154 -9.73 9.55 -10.11
C GLN A 154 -8.70 9.95 -11.19
N PRO A 155 -8.59 11.23 -11.54
CA PRO A 155 -7.50 11.68 -12.40
C PRO A 155 -6.20 11.40 -11.66
N ALA A 156 -5.25 10.71 -12.30
CA ALA A 156 -3.87 10.68 -11.82
C ALA A 156 -3.47 12.13 -11.58
N ALA A 157 -3.16 12.49 -10.34
CA ALA A 157 -2.90 13.88 -9.99
C ALA A 157 -1.79 14.36 -10.94
N ARG A 158 -2.04 15.36 -11.78
CA ARG A 158 -1.01 15.91 -12.66
C ARG A 158 0.08 16.53 -11.79
#